data_AF-A0A327JG67-F1
#
_entry.id   AF-A0A327JG67-F1
#
_cell.length_a   1.000
_cell.length_b   1.000
_cell.length_c   1.000
_cell.angle_alpha   90.00
_cell.angle_beta   90.00
_cell.angle_gamma   90.00
#
_symmetry.space_group_name_H-M   'P 1'
#
loop_
_entity.id
_entity.type
_entity.pdbx_description
1 polymer ?
#
loop_
_entity_poly.entity_id
_entity_poly.type
_entity_poly.pdbx_seq_one_letter_code
_entity_poly.pdbx_strand_id
1 'polypeptide(L)'
;PQGIEADGESYQNLYQTGYLIGDYDEETNKFVHGSFKELDHGHDFYAVQTLLDDKGRRIAIGWMDMWESEMPTKADGWCGALTLPRELTLKDGHKILMNPVEETKLLRGSEHHECDNQSISGSYFIKTAEKLLEVVAVFDLTICSAETVGLK
;
A
#
# COMPACT_ATOMS: atom_id res chain seq x y z
N PRO A 1 -15.12 -4.71 6.30
CA PRO A 1 -15.99 -5.03 7.46
C PRO A 1 -16.05 -3.82 8.39
N GLN A 2 -17.23 -3.47 8.91
CA GLN A 2 -17.36 -2.35 9.85
C GLN A 2 -17.23 -2.87 11.28
N GLY A 3 -16.55 -2.14 12.16
CA GLY A 3 -16.50 -2.44 13.59
C GLY A 3 -15.58 -3.59 14.01
N ILE A 4 -14.47 -3.83 13.30
CA ILE A 4 -13.40 -4.69 13.82
C ILE A 4 -12.63 -3.89 14.88
N GLU A 5 -12.48 -4.45 16.08
CA GLU A 5 -11.65 -3.84 17.12
C GLU A 5 -10.17 -3.90 16.74
N ALA A 6 -9.46 -2.81 17.02
CA ALA A 6 -8.01 -2.75 16.86
C ALA A 6 -7.32 -3.84 17.68
N ASP A 7 -6.33 -4.50 17.08
CA ASP A 7 -5.53 -5.55 17.73
C ASP A 7 -4.04 -5.34 17.43
N GLY A 8 -3.28 -4.91 18.44
CA GLY A 8 -1.89 -4.51 18.29
C GLY A 8 -1.74 -3.41 17.24
N GLU A 9 -1.03 -3.71 16.15
CA GLU A 9 -0.83 -2.81 15.00
C GLU A 9 -1.84 -3.06 13.85
N SER A 10 -2.77 -4.02 14.03
CA SER A 10 -3.77 -4.36 13.01
C SER A 10 -5.09 -3.64 13.27
N TYR A 11 -5.86 -3.41 12.21
CA TYR A 11 -7.23 -2.89 12.27
C TYR A 11 -7.35 -1.52 12.97
N GLN A 12 -6.37 -0.64 12.76
CA GLN A 12 -6.33 0.67 13.40
C GLN A 12 -7.34 1.67 12.80
N ASN A 13 -7.78 1.44 11.57
CA ASN A 13 -8.73 2.31 10.88
C ASN A 13 -10.15 2.16 11.44
N LEU A 14 -11.02 3.18 11.27
CA LEU A 14 -12.44 3.06 11.67
C LEU A 14 -13.17 2.01 10.82
N TYR A 15 -12.80 1.92 9.54
CA TYR A 15 -13.41 1.04 8.57
C TYR A 15 -12.37 0.23 7.80
N GLN A 16 -12.42 -1.09 7.92
CA GLN A 16 -11.40 -1.97 7.33
C GLN A 16 -11.67 -2.33 5.88
N THR A 17 -10.64 -2.16 5.06
CA THR A 17 -10.56 -2.73 3.72
C THR A 17 -9.61 -3.93 3.73
N GLY A 18 -10.10 -5.08 3.27
CA GLY A 18 -9.34 -6.31 3.30
C GLY A 18 -9.90 -7.35 2.36
N TYR A 19 -9.35 -8.56 2.46
CA TYR A 19 -9.66 -9.66 1.56
C TYR A 19 -9.79 -10.99 2.31
N LEU A 20 -10.49 -11.92 1.66
CA LEU A 20 -10.59 -13.32 2.04
C LEU A 20 -10.08 -14.15 0.86
N ILE A 21 -9.35 -15.23 1.15
CA ILE A 21 -8.92 -16.20 0.14
C ILE A 21 -9.59 -17.52 0.46
N GLY A 22 -10.11 -18.17 -0.57
CA GLY A 22 -10.84 -19.41 -0.44
C GLY A 22 -11.27 -19.97 -1.78
N ASP A 23 -11.95 -21.10 -1.71
CA ASP A 23 -12.51 -21.81 -2.85
C ASP A 23 -14.01 -21.52 -2.91
N TYR A 24 -14.48 -21.15 -4.09
CA TYR A 24 -15.89 -20.96 -4.36
C TYR A 24 -16.43 -22.14 -5.16
N ASP A 25 -17.44 -22.81 -4.61
CA ASP A 25 -18.19 -23.86 -5.27
C ASP A 25 -19.44 -23.24 -5.93
N GLU A 26 -19.45 -23.21 -7.26
CA GLU A 26 -20.53 -22.66 -8.06
C GLU A 26 -21.82 -23.50 -8.00
N GLU A 27 -21.72 -24.81 -7.78
CA GLU A 27 -22.90 -25.69 -7.70
C GLU A 27 -23.66 -25.46 -6.39
N THR A 28 -22.92 -25.33 -5.29
CA THR A 28 -23.52 -25.14 -3.96
C THR A 28 -23.61 -23.68 -3.52
N ASN A 29 -23.05 -22.75 -4.31
CA ASN A 29 -22.89 -21.33 -3.98
C ASN A 29 -22.18 -21.11 -2.63
N LYS A 30 -21.23 -21.99 -2.28
CA LYS A 30 -20.50 -21.91 -1.01
C LYS A 30 -19.11 -21.36 -1.23
N PHE A 31 -18.75 -20.35 -0.45
CA PHE A 31 -17.38 -19.85 -0.37
C PHE A 31 -16.72 -20.36 0.91
N VAL A 32 -15.78 -21.29 0.79
CA VAL A 32 -14.98 -21.80 1.91
C VAL A 32 -13.67 -21.04 1.94
N HIS A 33 -13.47 -20.23 2.98
CA HIS A 33 -12.37 -19.25 3.02
C HIS A 33 -11.61 -19.24 4.35
N GLY A 34 -10.39 -18.71 4.28
CA GLY A 34 -9.55 -18.45 5.45
C GLY A 34 -9.96 -17.20 6.24
N SER A 35 -9.07 -16.72 7.10
CA SER A 35 -9.29 -15.50 7.87
C SER A 35 -9.25 -14.24 7.00
N PHE A 36 -9.92 -13.19 7.47
CA PHE A 36 -9.80 -11.84 6.93
C PHE A 36 -8.38 -11.32 7.11
N LYS A 37 -7.88 -10.60 6.10
CA LYS A 37 -6.60 -9.91 6.13
C LYS A 37 -6.79 -8.48 5.63
N GLU A 38 -6.18 -7.51 6.30
CA GLU A 38 -6.12 -6.12 5.81
C GLU A 38 -5.40 -6.08 4.47
N LEU A 39 -5.93 -5.26 3.56
CA LEU A 39 -5.34 -5.09 2.24
C LEU A 39 -4.22 -4.05 2.29
N ASP A 40 -4.40 -2.97 3.06
CA ASP A 40 -3.42 -1.90 3.28
C ASP A 40 -3.45 -1.52 4.76
N HIS A 41 -2.28 -1.18 5.33
CA HIS A 41 -2.11 -0.79 6.73
C HIS A 41 -1.90 0.73 6.90
N GLY A 42 -2.04 1.51 5.83
CA GLY A 42 -2.00 2.97 5.89
C GLY A 42 -3.21 3.55 6.62
N HIS A 43 -3.03 4.76 7.16
CA HIS A 43 -4.07 5.49 7.89
C HIS A 43 -5.31 5.79 7.04
N ASP A 44 -5.15 5.95 5.72
CA ASP A 44 -6.21 6.36 4.81
C ASP A 44 -6.26 5.45 3.57
N PHE A 45 -7.06 4.39 3.65
CA PHE A 45 -7.30 3.45 2.53
C PHE A 45 -8.66 2.76 2.63
N TYR A 46 -9.62 3.22 1.84
CA TYR A 46 -10.99 2.71 1.88
C TYR A 46 -11.63 2.55 0.49
N ALA A 47 -12.79 1.87 0.46
CA ALA A 47 -13.64 1.73 -0.72
C ALA A 47 -12.91 1.25 -1.99
N VAL A 48 -11.98 0.32 -1.84
CA VAL A 48 -11.17 -0.20 -2.95
C VAL A 48 -12.06 -0.92 -3.95
N GLN A 49 -11.95 -0.50 -5.20
CA GLN A 49 -12.52 -1.22 -6.32
C GLN A 49 -11.41 -1.86 -7.14
N THR A 50 -11.74 -3.00 -7.75
CA THR A 50 -10.84 -3.63 -8.70
C THR A 50 -11.47 -3.79 -10.08
N LEU A 51 -10.63 -3.82 -11.10
CA LEU A 51 -11.00 -4.12 -12.49
C LEU A 51 -10.05 -5.15 -13.09
N LEU A 52 -10.53 -5.87 -14.09
CA LEU A 52 -9.69 -6.72 -14.94
C LEU A 52 -9.35 -5.89 -16.17
N ASP A 53 -8.07 -5.70 -16.45
CA ASP A 53 -7.64 -5.00 -17.66
C ASP A 53 -7.54 -5.95 -18.87
N ASP A 54 -7.20 -5.40 -20.04
CA ASP A 54 -7.03 -6.12 -21.30
C ASP A 54 -5.78 -7.02 -21.32
N LYS A 55 -4.88 -6.87 -20.35
CA LYS A 55 -3.68 -7.70 -20.13
C LYS A 55 -3.94 -8.84 -19.14
N GLY A 56 -5.16 -8.97 -18.61
CA GLY A 56 -5.52 -9.98 -17.63
C GLY A 56 -5.06 -9.69 -16.20
N ARG A 57 -4.64 -8.45 -15.91
CA ARG A 57 -4.21 -8.02 -14.57
C ARG A 57 -5.42 -7.59 -13.75
N ARG A 58 -5.38 -7.90 -12.45
CA ARG A 58 -6.34 -7.38 -11.48
C ARG A 58 -5.81 -6.08 -10.91
N ILE A 59 -6.36 -4.95 -11.32
CA ILE A 59 -5.91 -3.62 -10.88
C ILE A 59 -6.82 -3.11 -9.77
N ALA A 60 -6.25 -2.66 -8.66
CA ALA A 60 -6.92 -2.07 -7.52
C ALA A 60 -6.64 -0.56 -7.42
N ILE A 61 -7.68 0.20 -7.10
CA ILE A 61 -7.60 1.63 -6.79
C ILE A 61 -8.44 1.88 -5.53
N GLY A 62 -7.84 2.48 -4.51
CA GLY A 62 -8.49 2.83 -3.26
C GLY A 62 -8.69 4.33 -3.12
N TRP A 63 -9.65 4.73 -2.28
CA TRP A 63 -9.80 6.09 -1.81
C TRP A 63 -8.85 6.32 -0.63
N MET A 64 -8.03 7.37 -0.71
CA MET A 64 -7.10 7.79 0.36
C MET A 64 -7.83 8.68 1.36
N ASP A 65 -8.75 8.07 2.10
CA ASP A 65 -9.57 8.65 3.17
C ASP A 65 -10.50 7.51 3.63
N MET A 66 -11.34 7.78 4.64
CA MET A 66 -12.52 6.97 4.92
C MET A 66 -13.66 7.84 5.45
N TRP A 67 -14.85 7.24 5.57
CA TRP A 67 -15.93 7.90 6.29
C TRP A 67 -15.47 8.26 7.70
N GLU A 68 -15.81 9.46 8.15
CA GLU A 68 -15.49 9.97 9.49
C GLU A 68 -14.00 10.26 9.76
N SER A 69 -13.10 10.11 8.77
CA SER A 69 -11.74 10.66 8.85
C SER A 69 -11.75 12.19 8.91
N GLU A 70 -10.76 12.76 9.60
CA GLU A 70 -10.44 14.17 9.48
C GLU A 70 -9.91 14.46 8.07
N MET A 71 -10.45 15.48 7.41
CA MET A 71 -10.12 15.83 6.02
C MET A 71 -9.75 17.32 5.92
N PRO A 72 -8.52 17.71 6.33
CA PRO A 72 -8.13 19.11 6.41
C PRO A 72 -8.16 19.86 5.08
N THR A 73 -7.93 19.14 3.97
CA THR A 73 -7.94 19.68 2.60
C THR A 73 -9.27 20.31 2.20
N LYS A 74 -10.37 20.02 2.91
CA LYS A 74 -11.68 20.68 2.72
C LYS A 74 -11.57 22.20 2.83
N ALA A 75 -10.69 22.71 3.69
CA ALA A 75 -10.44 24.15 3.82
C ALA A 75 -9.88 24.77 2.53
N ASP A 76 -9.20 23.98 1.71
CA ASP A 76 -8.62 24.38 0.42
C ASP A 76 -9.57 24.12 -0.77
N GLY A 77 -10.81 23.68 -0.51
CA GLY A 77 -11.86 23.50 -1.52
C GLY A 77 -11.87 22.14 -2.24
N TRP A 78 -11.11 21.15 -1.75
CA TRP A 78 -11.10 19.78 -2.28
C TRP A 78 -11.00 18.76 -1.13
N CYS A 79 -11.22 17.48 -1.39
CA CYS A 79 -11.17 16.47 -0.34
C CYS A 79 -10.90 15.08 -0.93
N GLY A 80 -9.90 14.40 -0.36
CA GLY A 80 -9.50 13.07 -0.76
C GLY A 80 -8.78 12.97 -2.10
N ALA A 81 -8.15 11.83 -2.28
CA ALA A 81 -7.51 11.42 -3.53
C ALA A 81 -7.72 9.92 -3.74
N LEU A 82 -7.44 9.44 -4.95
CA LEU A 82 -7.31 8.00 -5.19
C LEU A 82 -5.84 7.61 -5.04
N THR A 83 -5.58 6.39 -4.59
CA THR A 83 -4.23 5.81 -4.61
C THR A 83 -3.73 5.69 -6.04
N LEU A 84 -2.41 5.51 -6.19
CA LEU A 84 -1.88 4.96 -7.43
C LEU A 84 -2.55 3.60 -7.74
N PRO A 85 -2.77 3.26 -9.03
CA PRO A 85 -3.24 1.93 -9.41
C PRO A 85 -2.19 0.87 -9.03
N ARG A 86 -2.67 -0.22 -8.42
CA ARG A 86 -1.83 -1.32 -7.95
C ARG A 86 -2.28 -2.62 -8.58
N GLU A 87 -1.34 -3.40 -9.09
CA GLU A 87 -1.59 -4.76 -9.56
C GLU A 87 -1.66 -5.73 -8.37
N LEU A 88 -2.76 -6.46 -8.29
CA LEU A 88 -2.96 -7.52 -7.30
C LEU A 88 -2.40 -8.84 -7.84
N THR A 89 -1.46 -9.43 -7.12
CA THR A 89 -0.97 -10.79 -7.38
C THR A 89 -1.09 -11.65 -6.12
N LEU A 90 -1.31 -12.96 -6.31
CA LEU A 90 -1.35 -13.90 -5.20
C LEU A 90 -0.01 -14.61 -5.09
N LYS A 91 0.71 -14.39 -3.98
CA LYS A 91 1.94 -15.11 -3.65
C LYS A 91 1.61 -16.39 -2.88
N ASP A 92 2.54 -17.34 -2.92
CA ASP A 92 2.60 -18.50 -2.03
C ASP A 92 2.26 -18.14 -0.58
N GLY A 93 1.50 -19.00 0.09
CA GLY A 93 1.03 -18.76 1.46
C GLY A 93 -0.23 -17.89 1.55
N HIS A 94 -0.98 -17.74 0.45
CA HIS A 94 -2.25 -17.01 0.41
C HIS A 94 -2.10 -15.55 0.88
N LYS A 95 -1.11 -14.84 0.31
CA LYS A 95 -0.90 -13.42 0.54
C LYS A 95 -1.06 -12.64 -0.76
N ILE A 96 -1.95 -11.65 -0.75
CA ILE A 96 -2.05 -10.70 -1.85
C ILE A 96 -0.88 -9.73 -1.75
N LEU A 97 -0.21 -9.52 -2.87
CA LEU A 97 0.74 -8.42 -3.06
C LEU A 97 0.07 -7.32 -3.87
N MET A 98 0.46 -6.07 -3.58
CA MET A 98 -0.05 -4.89 -4.27
C MET A 98 1.13 -4.02 -4.71
N ASN A 99 1.64 -4.25 -5.91
CA ASN A 99 2.70 -3.41 -6.46
C ASN A 99 2.08 -2.30 -7.31
N PRO A 100 2.64 -1.08 -7.33
CA PRO A 100 2.26 -0.09 -8.34
C PRO A 100 2.33 -0.70 -9.74
N VAL A 101 1.37 -0.40 -10.60
CA VAL A 101 1.39 -0.89 -11.98
C VAL A 101 2.63 -0.36 -12.70
N GLU A 102 3.17 -1.14 -13.64
CA GLU A 102 4.35 -0.78 -14.42
C GLU A 102 4.25 0.60 -15.10
N GLU A 103 3.03 1.01 -15.47
CA GLU A 103 2.76 2.31 -16.08
C GLU A 103 3.10 3.52 -15.17
N THR A 104 3.18 3.36 -13.84
CA THR A 104 3.60 4.45 -12.94
C THR A 104 5.05 4.88 -13.19
N LYS A 105 5.88 4.02 -13.80
CA LYS A 105 7.25 4.36 -14.21
C LYS A 105 7.29 5.53 -15.20
N LEU A 106 6.21 5.79 -15.93
CA LEU A 106 6.08 6.93 -16.85
C LEU A 106 6.02 8.28 -16.11
N LEU A 107 5.73 8.29 -14.81
CA LEU A 107 5.76 9.50 -13.97
C LEU A 107 7.19 9.93 -13.60
N ARG A 108 8.18 9.05 -13.78
CA ARG A 108 9.57 9.33 -13.44
C ARG A 108 10.16 10.33 -14.43
N GLY A 109 10.66 11.43 -13.89
CA GLY A 109 11.46 12.42 -14.61
C GLY A 109 12.95 12.07 -14.58
N SER A 110 13.74 12.98 -14.03
CA SER A 110 15.17 12.76 -13.83
C SER A 110 15.44 11.78 -12.68
N GLU A 111 16.30 10.81 -12.94
CA GLU A 111 16.82 9.91 -11.91
C GLU A 111 18.00 10.58 -11.20
N HIS A 112 17.98 10.51 -9.87
CA HIS A 112 19.05 10.98 -9.01
C HIS A 112 19.58 9.78 -8.21
N HIS A 113 20.83 9.42 -8.45
CA HIS A 113 21.51 8.35 -7.72
C HIS A 113 22.35 8.95 -6.60
N GLU A 114 22.12 8.47 -5.38
CA GLU A 114 22.74 9.04 -4.17
C GLU A 114 23.92 8.20 -3.66
N CYS A 115 23.75 6.88 -3.54
CA CYS A 115 24.81 5.98 -3.09
C CYS A 115 24.52 4.51 -3.42
N ASP A 116 25.59 3.70 -3.46
CA ASP A 116 25.51 2.24 -3.48
C ASP A 116 26.23 1.63 -2.27
N ASN A 117 25.62 0.61 -1.65
CA ASN A 117 26.25 -0.22 -0.61
C ASN A 117 26.95 0.56 0.51
N GLN A 118 26.34 1.67 0.95
CA GLN A 118 26.92 2.54 1.97
C GLN A 118 26.49 2.09 3.38
N SER A 119 27.48 1.91 4.28
CA SER A 119 27.21 1.74 5.70
C SER A 119 26.94 3.11 6.33
N ILE A 120 25.81 3.22 7.04
CA ILE A 120 25.34 4.47 7.65
C ILE A 120 25.27 4.25 9.16
N SER A 121 25.89 5.16 9.91
CA SER A 121 25.69 5.30 11.35
C SER A 121 25.01 6.64 11.61
N GLY A 122 23.82 6.61 12.21
CA GLY A 122 22.99 7.81 12.39
C GLY A 122 22.20 8.16 11.12
N SER A 123 22.20 9.43 10.75
CA SER A 123 21.42 9.95 9.61
C SER A 123 22.30 10.27 8.40
N TYR A 124 21.78 9.99 7.21
CA TYR A 124 22.34 10.39 5.93
C TYR A 124 21.40 11.39 5.26
N PHE A 125 21.91 12.56 4.90
CA PHE A 125 21.10 13.65 4.37
C PHE A 125 21.26 13.75 2.86
N ILE A 126 20.15 13.61 2.15
CA ILE A 126 20.06 13.85 0.71
C ILE A 126 19.49 15.26 0.51
N LYS A 127 20.17 16.09 -0.29
CA LYS A 127 19.70 17.44 -0.59
C LYS A 127 18.91 17.42 -1.89
N THR A 128 17.64 17.79 -1.81
CA THR A 128 16.77 17.95 -2.98
C THR A 128 15.90 19.19 -2.83
N ALA A 129 15.57 19.82 -3.96
CA ALA A 129 14.58 20.88 -4.06
C ALA A 129 13.24 20.38 -4.65
N GLU A 130 13.17 19.10 -5.00
CA GLU A 130 11.99 18.49 -5.62
C GLU A 130 10.87 18.30 -4.60
N LYS A 131 9.63 18.49 -5.05
CA LYS A 131 8.42 18.34 -4.21
C LYS A 131 7.67 17.04 -4.47
N LEU A 132 7.97 16.37 -5.58
CA LEU A 132 7.31 15.14 -6.02
C LEU A 132 8.41 14.14 -6.37
N LEU A 133 8.54 13.10 -5.56
CA LEU A 133 9.62 12.14 -5.65
C LEU A 133 9.07 10.72 -5.53
N GLU A 134 9.69 9.81 -6.27
CA GLU A 134 9.70 8.39 -5.95
C GLU A 134 11.06 8.07 -5.35
N VAL A 135 11.09 7.53 -4.13
CA VAL A 135 12.34 7.16 -3.45
C VAL A 135 12.45 5.64 -3.41
N VAL A 136 13.49 5.10 -4.04
CA VAL A 136 13.85 3.69 -3.96
C VAL A 136 15.07 3.56 -3.04
N ALA A 137 14.85 2.98 -1.85
CA ALA A 137 15.90 2.69 -0.88
C ALA A 137 15.92 1.20 -0.57
N VAL A 138 17.11 0.59 -0.63
CA VAL A 138 17.31 -0.83 -0.31
C VAL A 138 18.18 -0.93 0.94
N PHE A 139 17.62 -1.53 1.98
CA PHE A 139 18.32 -1.75 3.25
C PHE A 139 18.73 -3.21 3.38
N ASP A 140 20.04 -3.47 3.50
CA ASP A 140 20.55 -4.80 3.83
C ASP A 140 20.43 -5.03 5.35
N LEU A 141 19.43 -5.83 5.73
CA LEU A 141 19.16 -6.16 7.13
C LEU A 141 20.05 -7.30 7.66
N THR A 142 20.80 -8.01 6.81
CA THR A 142 21.59 -9.17 7.23
C THR A 142 22.82 -8.80 8.06
N ILE A 143 23.28 -7.56 7.90
CA ILE A 143 24.42 -6.97 8.61
C ILE A 143 24.03 -5.73 9.42
N CYS A 144 22.73 -5.41 9.50
CA CYS A 144 22.22 -4.25 10.21
C CYS A 144 22.08 -4.55 11.71
N SER A 145 22.72 -3.72 12.56
CA SER A 145 22.58 -3.79 14.02
C SER A 145 21.63 -2.73 14.60
N ALA A 146 20.98 -1.93 13.74
CA ALA A 146 20.08 -0.88 14.21
C ALA A 146 18.73 -1.46 14.64
N GLU A 147 18.16 -0.93 15.72
CA GLU A 147 16.81 -1.29 16.16
C GLU A 147 15.75 -0.78 15.17
N THR A 148 16.01 0.35 14.52
CA THR A 148 15.13 0.95 13.50
C THR A 148 15.96 1.51 12.35
N VAL A 149 15.41 1.38 11.14
CA VAL A 149 15.96 1.96 9.91
C VAL A 149 14.81 2.40 9.01
N GLY A 150 14.95 3.53 8.33
CA GLY A 150 13.91 4.06 7.47
C GLY A 150 14.25 5.41 6.87
N LEU A 151 13.23 6.04 6.28
CA LEU A 151 13.30 7.39 5.72
C LEU A 151 12.56 8.35 6.65
N LYS A 152 13.02 9.60 6.71
CA LYS A 152 12.41 10.68 7.50
C LYS A 152 12.26 11.92 6.64
#